data_AF-L7VKL1-F1
#
_entry.id   AF-L7VKL1-F1
#
_cell.length_a   1.000
_cell.length_b   1.000
_cell.length_c   1.000
_cell.angle_alpha   90.00
_cell.angle_beta   90.00
_cell.angle_gamma   90.00
#
_symmetry.space_group_name_H-M   'P 1'
#
loop_
_entity.id
_entity.type
_entity.pdbx_description
1 polymer ?
#
loop_
_entity_poly.entity_id
_entity_poly.type
_entity_poly.pdbx_seq_one_letter_code
_entity_poly.pdbx_strand_id
1 'polypeptide(L)' 'MDYNNAARNYNTAIRRFPMVLVAKIFGFERYEYFEASENVKQAPEVKF' A
#
# COMPACT_ATOMS: atom_id res chain seq x y z
N MET A 1 13.00 -5.56 -2.02
CA MET A 1 11.75 -5.01 -2.59
C MET A 1 10.91 -4.57 -1.42
N ASP A 2 10.67 -3.27 -1.30
CA ASP A 2 9.93 -2.68 -0.18
C ASP A 2 8.42 -2.79 -0.41
N TYR A 3 7.63 -2.75 0.67
CA TYR A 3 6.16 -2.83 0.60
C TYR A 3 5.58 -1.82 -0.40
N ASN A 4 6.05 -0.57 -0.36
CA ASN A 4 5.57 0.48 -1.27
C ASN A 4 5.86 0.18 -2.74
N ASN A 5 7.01 -0.43 -3.03
CA ASN A 5 7.36 -0.83 -4.40
C ASN A 5 6.45 -1.95 -4.90
N ALA A 6 6.14 -2.93 -4.05
CA ALA A 6 5.21 -4.00 -4.38
C ALA A 6 3.77 -3.47 -4.57
N ALA A 7 3.29 -2.65 -3.63
CA ALA A 7 1.97 -2.01 -3.69
C ALA A 7 1.83 -1.16 -4.96
N ARG A 8 2.87 -0.40 -5.33
CA ARG A 8 2.88 0.42 -6.55
C ARG A 8 2.77 -0.45 -7.80
N ASN A 9 3.54 -1.52 -7.89
CA ASN A 9 3.54 -2.41 -9.06
C ASN A 9 2.19 -3.09 -9.22
N TYR A 10 1.63 -3.62 -8.13
CA TYR A 10 0.28 -4.21 -8.11
C TYR A 10 -0.80 -3.19 -8.50
N ASN A 11 -0.82 -2.02 -7.86
CA ASN A 11 -1.78 -0.95 -8.15
C ASN A 11 -1.72 -0.50 -9.62
N THR A 12 -0.52 -0.51 -10.19
CA THR A 12 -0.31 -0.19 -11.60
C THR A 12 -0.86 -1.31 -12.50
N ALA A 13 -0.62 -2.57 -12.14
CA ALA A 13 -1.08 -3.73 -12.90
C ALA A 13 -2.62 -3.78 -12.97
N ILE A 14 -3.31 -3.65 -11.83
CA ILE A 14 -4.78 -3.74 -11.78
C ILE A 14 -5.49 -2.56 -12.48
N ARG A 15 -4.77 -1.49 -12.83
CA ARG A 15 -5.32 -0.31 -13.53
C ARG A 15 -5.09 -0.32 -15.03
N ARG A 16 -4.31 -1.26 -15.57
CA ARG A 16 -3.98 -1.33 -17.00
C ARG A 16 -4.91 -2.31 -17.71
N PHE A 17 -5.19 -2.05 -18.99
CA PHE A 17 -5.88 -3.02 -19.82
C PHE A 17 -4.97 -4.25 -20.06
N PRO A 18 -5.49 -5.48 -20.02
CA PRO A 18 -6.89 -5.87 -19.74
C PRO A 18 -7.22 -6.06 -18.25
N MET A 19 -6.22 -6.02 -17.38
CA MET A 19 -6.35 -6.31 -15.94
C MET A 19 -7.40 -5.45 -15.21
N VAL A 20 -7.66 -4.22 -15.66
CA VAL A 20 -8.73 -3.37 -15.08
C VAL A 20 -10.13 -3.99 -15.18
N LEU A 21 -10.39 -4.81 -16.19
CA LEU A 21 -11.67 -5.50 -16.34
C LEU A 21 -11.76 -6.66 -15.35
N VAL A 22 -10.70 -7.47 -15.27
CA VAL A 22 -10.58 -8.57 -14.31
C VAL A 22 -10.71 -8.04 -12.89
N ALA A 23 -10.02 -6.94 -12.57
CA ALA A 23 -10.09 -6.30 -11.26
C ALA A 23 -11.51 -5.86 -10.90
N LYS A 24 -12.28 -5.31 -11.85
CA LYS A 24 -13.68 -4.94 -11.63
C LYS A 24 -14.60 -6.14 -11.43
N ILE A 25 -14.38 -7.23 -12.17
CA ILE A 25 -15.22 -8.44 -12.09
C ILE A 25 -14.99 -9.17 -10.75
N PHE A 26 -13.74 -9.28 -10.32
CA PHE A 26 -13.36 -10.03 -9.12
C PHE A 26 -13.17 -9.14 -7.88
N GLY A 27 -13.41 -7.83 -7.98
CA GLY A 27 -13.32 -6.91 -6.84
C GLY A 27 -11.90 -6.66 -6.34
N PHE A 28 -10.89 -6.72 -7.22
CA PHE A 28 -9.52 -6.39 -6.82
C PHE A 28 -9.35 -4.88 -6.66
N GLU A 29 -9.08 -4.47 -5.42
CA GLU A 29 -8.85 -3.09 -5.03
C GLU A 29 -7.36 -2.77 -4.89
N ARG A 30 -7.04 -1.47 -4.77
CA ARG A 30 -5.66 -0.99 -4.62
C ARG A 30 -5.18 -1.22 -3.19
N TYR A 31 -3.89 -1.51 -3.05
CA TYR A 31 -3.23 -1.41 -1.76
C TYR A 31 -2.87 0.03 -1.44
N GLU A 32 -3.03 0.43 -0.19
CA GLU A 32 -2.48 1.69 0.32
C GLU A 32 -0.96 1.62 0.39
N TYR A 33 -0.31 2.77 0.36
CA TYR A 33 1.12 2.82 0.63
C TYR A 33 1.35 2.83 2.14
N PHE A 34 2.41 2.14 2.55
CA PHE A 34 2.88 2.22 3.93
C PHE A 34 3.61 3.54 4.12
N GLU A 35 3.09 4.37 5.00
CA GLU A 35 3.70 5.61 5.44
C GLU A 35 3.98 5.51 6.94
N ALA A 36 5.23 5.77 7.34
CA ALA A 36 5.56 5.87 8.75
C ALA A 36 4.96 7.18 9.28
N SER A 37 3.96 7.06 10.15
CA SER A 37 3.36 8.22 10.81
C SER A 37 4.44 9.02 11.54
N GLU A 38 4.45 10.35 11.44
CA GLU A 38 5.49 11.18 12.08
C GLU A 38 5.55 10.98 13.61
N ASN A 39 4.46 10.52 14.24
CA ASN A 39 4.38 10.19 15.66
C ASN A 39 5.24 9.00 16.10
N VAL A 40 5.78 8.19 15.20
CA VAL A 40 6.66 7.05 15.55
C VAL A 40 8.07 7.54 15.96
N LYS A 41 8.37 8.83 15.78
CA LYS A 41 9.66 9.42 16.20
C LYS A 41 9.70 9.87 17.66
N GLN A 42 8.58 9.90 18.38
CA GLN A 42 8.60 10.20 19.81
C GLN A 42 8.96 8.92 20.57
N ALA A 43 10.19 8.86 21.07
CA ALA A 43 10.61 7.81 21.98
C ALA A 43 9.65 7.79 23.20
N PRO A 44 9.20 6.61 23.67
CA PRO A 44 8.34 6.54 24.83
C PRO A 44 9.09 7.08 26.05
N GLU A 45 8.52 8.08 26.76
CA GLU A 45 9.03 8.51 28.05
C GLU A 45 8.81 7.40 29.07
N VAL A 46 9.88 6.67 29.40
CA VAL A 46 9.86 5.68 30.47
C VAL A 46 9.83 6.43 31.80
N LYS A 47 8.68 6.40 32.48
CA LYS A 47 8.58 6.79 33.89
C LYS A 47 8.87 5.56 34.75
N PHE A 48 9.97 5.60 35.51
CA PHE A 48 10.28 4.67 36.59
C PHE A 48 9.51 5.04 37.86
#